data_AF-A0A8T5DK36-F1
#
_entry.id   AF-A0A8T5DK36-F1
#
_cell.length_a   1.000
_cell.length_b   1.000
_cell.length_c   1.000
_cell.angle_alpha   90.00
_cell.angle_beta   90.00
_cell.angle_gamma   90.00
#
_symmetry.space_group_name_H-M   'P 1'
#
loop_
_entity.id
_entity.type
_entity.pdbx_description
1 polymer ?
#
loop_
_entity_poly.entity_id
_entity_poly.type
_entity_poly.pdbx_seq_one_letter_code
_entity_poly.pdbx_strand_id
1 'polypeptide(L)'
;MTPPKKVKKPTRKVKKEKEPGFNVRVNDPKLLRKDILESLREVILFMQSYEHFRTIQDEKMSTFSELRSVSREINTLINGKMRSLFPKGKLSSLREEETDYAKEPMKEVEKTVLGPRKKEKMPVENNELNELESQLKSIESQLQNI
;
A
#
# COMPACT_ATOMS: atom_id res chain seq x y z
N MET A 1 -35.17 71.71 43.28
CA MET A 1 -35.07 70.29 42.90
C MET A 1 -33.90 70.14 41.94
N THR A 2 -32.79 69.55 42.39
CA THR A 2 -31.58 69.34 41.57
C THR A 2 -31.57 67.90 41.05
N PRO A 3 -31.19 67.66 39.79
CA PRO A 3 -31.18 66.31 39.22
C PRO A 3 -30.03 65.48 39.79
N PRO A 4 -30.19 64.15 39.93
CA PRO A 4 -29.15 63.30 40.49
C PRO A 4 -27.97 63.15 39.53
N LYS A 5 -26.77 63.44 40.04
CA LYS A 5 -25.48 63.20 39.36
C LYS A 5 -25.35 61.72 39.01
N LYS A 6 -25.37 61.39 37.71
CA LYS A 6 -25.00 60.06 37.21
C LYS A 6 -23.52 59.80 37.52
N VAL A 7 -23.27 58.90 38.48
CA VAL A 7 -21.93 58.40 38.79
C VAL A 7 -21.44 57.55 37.61
N LYS A 8 -20.46 58.05 36.87
CA LYS A 8 -19.77 57.28 35.82
C LYS A 8 -18.98 56.16 36.50
N LYS A 9 -19.43 54.91 36.35
CA LYS A 9 -18.66 53.73 36.76
C LYS A 9 -17.34 53.69 35.96
N PRO A 10 -16.18 53.47 36.60
CA PRO A 10 -14.93 53.32 35.87
C PRO A 10 -14.98 52.04 35.03
N THR A 11 -14.92 52.18 33.71
CA THR A 11 -14.73 51.07 32.80
C THR A 11 -13.31 50.53 33.01
N ARG A 12 -13.22 49.43 33.75
CA ARG A 12 -11.96 48.69 33.98
C ARG A 12 -11.48 48.21 32.62
N LYS A 13 -10.45 48.85 32.05
CA LYS A 13 -9.77 48.40 30.84
C LYS A 13 -9.22 47.00 31.12
N VAL A 14 -9.87 45.98 30.58
CA VAL A 14 -9.38 44.60 30.59
C VAL A 14 -8.07 44.61 29.80
N LYS A 15 -6.94 44.46 30.50
CA LYS A 15 -5.64 44.24 29.85
C LYS A 15 -5.77 42.91 29.12
N LYS A 16 -5.84 42.94 27.79
CA LYS A 16 -5.64 41.74 26.98
C LYS A 16 -4.22 41.25 27.28
N GLU A 17 -4.12 40.14 27.99
CA GLU A 17 -2.86 39.43 28.18
C GLU A 17 -2.33 39.11 26.78
N LYS A 18 -1.15 39.61 26.45
CA LYS A 18 -0.49 39.26 25.19
C LYS A 18 -0.09 37.79 25.34
N GLU A 19 -0.65 36.93 24.50
CA GLU A 19 -0.17 35.56 24.37
C GLU A 19 1.35 35.59 24.16
N PRO A 20 2.11 34.71 24.85
CA PRO A 20 3.54 34.64 24.65
C PRO A 20 3.79 34.27 23.18
N GLY A 21 4.32 35.23 22.41
CA GLY A 21 4.73 34.98 21.04
C GLY A 21 5.85 33.94 21.03
N PHE A 22 5.52 32.71 20.64
CA PHE A 22 6.49 31.65 20.43
C PHE A 22 7.33 31.99 19.20
N ASN A 23 8.45 32.67 19.41
CA ASN A 23 9.45 32.86 18.37
C ASN A 23 10.27 31.58 18.25
N VAL A 24 9.91 30.74 17.28
CA VAL A 24 10.70 29.57 16.91
C VAL A 24 11.98 30.07 16.25
N ARG A 25 13.09 30.04 16.97
CA ARG A 25 14.41 30.32 16.41
C ARG A 25 14.86 29.09 15.63
N VAL A 26 14.90 29.23 14.31
CA VAL A 26 15.51 28.22 13.45
C VAL A 26 17.01 28.49 13.40
N ASN A 27 17.81 27.55 13.92
CA ASN A 27 19.27 27.70 13.95
C ASN A 27 19.85 27.74 12.54
N ASP A 28 19.37 26.86 11.65
CA ASP A 28 19.83 26.76 10.26
C ASP A 28 18.66 26.69 9.27
N PRO A 29 18.12 27.84 8.84
CA PRO A 29 16.97 27.87 7.93
C PRO A 29 17.27 27.27 6.55
N LYS A 30 18.55 27.22 6.14
CA LYS A 30 18.96 26.61 4.87
C LYS A 30 18.83 25.09 4.89
N LEU A 31 19.24 24.44 5.98
CA LEU A 31 19.11 22.99 6.16
C LEU A 31 17.64 22.60 6.26
N LEU A 32 16.87 23.32 7.09
CA LEU A 32 15.43 23.08 7.21
C LEU A 32 14.72 23.18 5.85
N ARG A 33 15.08 24.17 5.02
CA ARG A 33 14.53 24.30 3.68
C ARG A 33 14.88 23.10 2.79
N LYS A 34 16.10 22.59 2.88
CA LYS A 34 16.53 21.40 2.15
C LYS A 34 15.68 20.19 2.57
N ASP A 35 15.56 19.95 3.87
CA ASP A 35 14.81 18.80 4.42
C ASP A 35 13.32 18.86 4.04
N ILE A 36 12.73 20.06 4.06
CA ILE A 36 11.36 20.29 3.58
C ILE A 36 11.26 19.95 2.09
N LEU A 37 12.18 20.43 1.25
CA LEU A 37 12.12 20.15 -0.19
C LEU A 37 12.39 18.66 -0.52
N GLU A 38 13.25 18.00 0.25
CA GLU A 38 13.58 16.59 0.10
C GLU A 38 12.39 15.71 0.49
N SER A 39 11.75 16.00 1.63
CA SER A 39 10.51 15.31 2.03
C SER A 39 9.36 15.55 1.05
N LEU A 40 9.18 16.77 0.52
CA LEU A 40 8.19 17.01 -0.54
C LEU A 40 8.51 16.23 -1.81
N ARG A 41 9.79 16.13 -2.18
CA ARG A 41 10.22 15.34 -3.34
C ARG A 41 9.84 13.88 -3.15
N GLU A 42 10.15 13.27 -1.99
CA GLU A 42 9.77 11.89 -1.68
C GLU A 42 8.26 11.66 -1.78
N VAL A 43 7.45 12.57 -1.24
CA VAL A 43 5.98 12.50 -1.34
C VAL A 43 5.53 12.53 -2.80
N ILE A 44 6.10 13.40 -3.62
CA ILE A 44 5.77 13.48 -5.06
C ILE A 44 6.13 12.18 -5.78
N LEU A 45 7.32 11.63 -5.54
CA LEU A 45 7.71 10.34 -6.12
C LEU A 45 6.76 9.23 -5.70
N PHE A 46 6.38 9.19 -4.42
CA PHE A 46 5.43 8.20 -3.92
C PHE A 46 4.07 8.33 -4.63
N MET A 47 3.54 9.55 -4.78
CA MET A 47 2.28 9.78 -5.51
C MET A 47 2.36 9.32 -6.97
N GLN A 48 3.46 9.62 -7.67
CA GLN A 48 3.65 9.18 -9.06
C GLN A 48 3.75 7.65 -9.17
N SER A 49 4.48 7.02 -8.25
CA SER A 49 4.59 5.55 -8.22
C SER A 49 3.23 4.89 -7.94
N TYR A 50 2.40 5.52 -7.10
CA TYR A 50 1.06 5.03 -6.79
C TYR A 50 0.12 5.12 -8.00
N GLU A 51 0.18 6.20 -8.78
CA GLU A 51 -0.60 6.32 -10.02
C GLU A 51 -0.20 5.21 -11.01
N HIS A 52 1.09 4.95 -11.18
CA HIS A 52 1.55 3.85 -12.05
C HIS A 52 1.12 2.46 -11.52
N PHE A 53 1.20 2.26 -10.21
CA PHE A 53 0.71 1.02 -9.61
C PHE A 53 -0.79 0.83 -9.81
N ARG A 54 -1.57 1.92 -9.71
CA ARG A 54 -3.01 1.90 -9.95
C ARG A 54 -3.34 1.53 -11.39
N THR A 55 -2.64 2.07 -12.38
CA THR A 55 -2.87 1.67 -13.78
C THR A 55 -2.61 0.19 -14.00
N ILE A 56 -1.55 -0.36 -13.40
CA ILE A 56 -1.26 -1.81 -13.44
C ILE A 56 -2.37 -2.63 -12.78
N GLN A 57 -2.92 -2.17 -11.64
CA GLN A 57 -4.03 -2.85 -10.98
C GLN A 57 -5.29 -2.87 -11.85
N ASP A 58 -5.61 -1.75 -12.50
CA ASP A 58 -6.76 -1.65 -13.38
C ASP A 58 -6.61 -2.58 -14.60
N GLU A 59 -5.43 -2.62 -15.23
CA GLU A 59 -5.10 -3.55 -16.32
C GLU A 59 -5.20 -5.03 -15.88
N LYS A 60 -4.66 -5.36 -14.70
CA LYS A 60 -4.77 -6.70 -14.13
C LYS A 60 -6.22 -7.09 -13.90
N MET A 61 -7.05 -6.17 -13.41
CA MET A 61 -8.47 -6.44 -13.16
C MET A 61 -9.22 -6.63 -14.48
N SER A 62 -8.93 -5.82 -15.49
CA SER A 62 -9.53 -5.95 -16.84
C SER A 62 -9.20 -7.31 -17.45
N THR A 63 -7.91 -7.66 -17.50
CA THR A 63 -7.43 -8.94 -18.07
C THR A 63 -7.99 -10.15 -17.32
N PHE A 64 -8.09 -10.08 -15.99
CA PHE A 64 -8.70 -11.16 -15.21
C PHE A 64 -10.21 -11.30 -15.47
N SER A 65 -10.92 -10.18 -15.67
CA SER A 65 -12.32 -10.18 -16.06
C SER A 65 -12.53 -10.82 -17.43
N GLU A 66 -11.69 -10.48 -18.40
CA GLU A 66 -11.69 -11.07 -19.74
C GLU A 66 -11.44 -12.58 -19.67
N LEU A 67 -10.41 -13.02 -18.95
CA LEU A 67 -10.11 -14.43 -18.75
C LEU A 67 -11.29 -15.19 -18.14
N ARG A 68 -11.95 -14.60 -17.14
CA ARG A 68 -13.14 -15.19 -16.52
C ARG A 68 -14.31 -15.29 -17.50
N SER A 69 -14.47 -14.32 -18.38
CA SER A 69 -15.49 -14.34 -19.43
C SER A 69 -15.22 -15.49 -20.41
N VAL A 70 -14.00 -15.58 -20.94
CA VAL A 70 -13.58 -16.66 -21.87
C VAL A 70 -13.71 -18.03 -21.21
N SER A 71 -13.30 -18.17 -19.94
CA SER A 71 -13.46 -19.43 -19.21
C SER A 71 -14.93 -19.84 -19.07
N ARG A 72 -15.83 -18.89 -18.82
CA ARG A 72 -17.28 -19.18 -18.80
C ARG A 72 -17.77 -19.60 -20.17
N GLU A 73 -17.35 -18.93 -21.24
CA GLU A 73 -17.73 -19.27 -22.61
C GLU A 73 -17.25 -20.66 -23.01
N ILE A 74 -16.01 -21.02 -22.69
CA ILE A 74 -15.49 -22.37 -22.90
C ILE A 74 -16.36 -23.38 -22.14
N ASN A 75 -16.68 -23.11 -20.88
CA ASN A 75 -17.52 -24.00 -20.07
C ASN A 75 -18.95 -24.12 -20.61
N THR A 76 -19.54 -23.06 -21.15
CA THR A 76 -20.88 -23.12 -21.78
C THR A 76 -20.83 -23.88 -23.10
N LEU A 77 -19.78 -23.72 -23.90
CA LEU A 77 -19.58 -24.50 -25.13
C LEU A 77 -19.40 -25.99 -24.84
N ILE A 78 -18.55 -26.34 -23.87
CA ILE A 78 -18.30 -27.73 -23.45
C ILE A 78 -19.57 -28.36 -22.89
N ASN A 79 -20.21 -27.71 -21.91
CA ASN A 79 -21.36 -28.31 -21.22
C ASN A 79 -22.65 -28.23 -22.01
N GLY A 80 -22.84 -27.17 -22.80
CA GLY A 80 -24.07 -26.92 -23.55
C GLY A 80 -24.11 -27.63 -24.89
N LYS A 81 -23.08 -27.46 -25.72
CA LYS A 81 -23.08 -27.96 -27.11
C LYS A 81 -22.31 -29.26 -27.28
N MET A 82 -21.14 -29.37 -26.65
CA MET A 82 -20.25 -30.51 -26.88
C MET A 82 -20.75 -31.76 -26.14
N ARG A 83 -20.99 -31.66 -24.82
CA ARG A 83 -21.49 -32.78 -24.00
C ARG A 83 -22.80 -33.38 -24.49
N SER A 84 -23.67 -32.59 -25.12
CA SER A 84 -24.93 -33.09 -25.68
C SER A 84 -24.75 -33.89 -26.97
N LEU A 85 -23.69 -33.61 -27.74
CA LEU A 85 -23.38 -34.30 -28.99
C LEU A 85 -22.59 -35.59 -28.78
N PHE A 86 -21.89 -35.72 -27.65
CA PHE A 86 -21.19 -36.96 -27.32
C PHE A 86 -22.17 -38.03 -26.84
N PRO A 87 -22.01 -39.29 -27.30
CA PRO A 87 -22.76 -40.40 -26.74
C PRO A 87 -22.48 -40.48 -25.24
N LYS A 88 -23.53 -40.58 -24.42
CA LYS A 88 -23.45 -40.81 -22.98
C LYS A 88 -22.95 -42.25 -22.73
N GLY A 89 -21.72 -42.53 -23.12
CA GLY A 89 -21.09 -43.82 -22.92
C GLY A 89 -20.96 -44.09 -21.43
N LYS A 90 -21.46 -45.23 -20.96
CA LYS A 90 -21.18 -45.79 -19.63
C LYS A 90 -19.73 -46.30 -19.56
N LEU A 91 -18.77 -45.52 -20.07
CA LEU A 91 -17.37 -45.82 -19.86
C LEU A 91 -17.12 -45.51 -18.39
N SER A 92 -17.02 -46.58 -17.60
CA SER A 92 -16.50 -46.53 -16.24
C SER A 92 -15.25 -45.66 -16.29
N SER A 93 -15.27 -44.53 -15.58
CA SER A 93 -14.04 -43.77 -15.35
C SER A 93 -13.00 -44.77 -14.87
N LEU A 94 -11.89 -44.91 -15.60
CA LEU A 94 -10.70 -45.50 -14.99
C LEU A 94 -10.44 -44.58 -13.80
N ARG A 95 -10.75 -45.11 -12.61
CA ARG A 95 -10.57 -44.46 -11.34
C ARG A 95 -9.06 -44.19 -11.27
N GLU A 96 -8.66 -42.97 -11.58
CA GLU A 96 -7.37 -42.48 -11.11
C GLU A 96 -7.42 -42.68 -9.61
N GLU A 97 -6.51 -43.52 -9.11
CA GLU A 97 -6.31 -43.66 -7.68
C GLU A 97 -6.08 -42.25 -7.15
N GLU A 98 -7.09 -41.73 -6.45
CA GLU A 98 -6.97 -40.51 -5.67
C GLU A 98 -5.79 -40.73 -4.74
N THR A 99 -4.66 -40.12 -5.07
CA THR A 99 -3.57 -39.99 -4.11
C THR A 99 -4.12 -39.12 -2.99
N ASP A 100 -4.32 -39.76 -1.84
CA ASP A 100 -4.71 -39.19 -0.56
C ASP A 100 -3.72 -38.10 -0.13
N TYR A 101 -3.76 -36.93 -0.75
CA TYR A 101 -3.21 -35.72 -0.16
C TYR A 101 -4.27 -35.11 0.74
N ALA A 102 -4.34 -35.71 1.93
CA ALA A 102 -4.64 -35.08 3.21
C ALA A 102 -5.62 -33.89 3.17
N LYS A 103 -6.90 -34.20 3.31
CA LYS A 103 -7.82 -33.28 4.01
C LYS A 103 -7.35 -33.21 5.47
N GLU A 104 -6.48 -32.27 5.79
CA GLU A 104 -6.30 -31.90 7.19
C GLU A 104 -7.60 -31.27 7.71
N PRO A 105 -8.12 -31.73 8.86
CA PRO A 105 -9.27 -31.08 9.47
C PRO A 105 -8.86 -29.69 9.95
N MET A 106 -9.51 -28.65 9.41
CA MET A 106 -9.52 -27.32 10.01
C MET A 106 -9.99 -27.45 11.46
N LYS A 107 -9.03 -27.53 12.38
CA LYS A 107 -9.29 -27.31 13.80
C LYS A 107 -9.65 -25.84 13.96
N GLU A 108 -10.89 -25.63 14.39
CA GLU A 108 -11.38 -24.43 15.02
C GLU A 108 -10.43 -24.09 16.18
N VAL A 109 -9.64 -23.00 16.05
CA VAL A 109 -8.81 -22.50 17.15
C VAL A 109 -9.46 -21.24 17.69
N GLU A 110 -10.04 -21.43 18.88
CA GLU A 110 -10.52 -20.39 19.77
C GLU A 110 -9.47 -19.30 19.98
N LYS A 111 -9.96 -18.07 20.13
CA LYS A 111 -9.23 -16.93 20.68
C LYS A 111 -8.60 -17.33 22.01
N THR A 112 -7.29 -17.14 22.19
CA THR A 112 -6.69 -16.47 23.38
C THR A 112 -5.15 -16.45 23.38
N VAL A 113 -4.63 -15.27 23.72
CA VAL A 113 -3.41 -14.98 24.50
C VAL A 113 -2.00 -15.04 23.84
N LEU A 114 -1.41 -13.84 23.87
CA LEU A 114 -0.02 -13.39 23.76
C LEU A 114 1.09 -14.37 24.23
N GLY A 115 2.12 -14.55 23.40
CA GLY A 115 3.43 -15.14 23.78
C GLY A 115 4.44 -15.17 22.61
N PRO A 116 5.77 -15.04 22.85
CA PRO A 116 6.72 -14.49 21.87
C PRO A 116 7.26 -15.54 20.88
N ARG A 117 7.26 -15.22 19.57
CA ARG A 117 7.91 -16.03 18.53
C ARG A 117 9.41 -15.72 18.44
N LYS A 118 10.23 -16.75 18.62
CA LYS A 118 11.64 -16.79 18.18
C LYS A 118 11.68 -16.55 16.66
N LYS A 119 12.52 -15.61 16.23
CA LYS A 119 12.85 -15.36 14.82
C LYS A 119 14.03 -16.26 14.41
N GLU A 120 13.81 -17.16 13.46
CA GLU A 120 14.89 -17.79 12.71
C GLU A 120 15.30 -16.87 11.55
N LYS A 121 16.61 -16.81 11.29
CA LYS A 121 17.27 -15.87 10.37
C LYS A 121 17.21 -16.42 8.94
N MET A 122 16.72 -15.62 7.98
CA MET A 122 16.90 -15.91 6.55
C MET A 122 18.26 -15.36 6.05
N PRO A 123 18.89 -16.01 5.06
CA PRO A 123 20.21 -15.66 4.56
C PRO A 123 20.20 -14.42 3.66
N VAL A 124 21.39 -13.85 3.48
CA VAL A 124 21.71 -12.55 2.91
C VAL A 124 21.75 -12.60 1.38
N GLU A 125 20.72 -12.09 0.69
CA GLU A 125 20.73 -11.85 -0.77
C GLU A 125 20.96 -10.37 -1.14
N ASN A 126 21.03 -9.47 -0.16
CA ASN A 126 21.11 -8.01 -0.40
C ASN A 126 22.49 -7.50 -0.84
N ASN A 127 23.54 -8.34 -0.88
CA ASN A 127 24.89 -7.89 -1.23
C ASN A 127 25.13 -7.86 -2.74
N GLU A 128 24.62 -8.85 -3.49
CA GLU A 128 24.83 -8.93 -4.94
C GLU A 128 24.08 -7.82 -5.68
N LEU A 129 22.87 -7.49 -5.24
CA LEU A 129 22.09 -6.38 -5.79
C LEU A 129 22.79 -5.02 -5.60
N ASN A 130 23.34 -4.76 -4.42
CA ASN A 130 24.09 -3.52 -4.15
C ASN A 130 25.36 -3.42 -4.98
N GLU A 131 26.02 -4.54 -5.27
CA GLU A 131 27.21 -4.58 -6.12
C GLU A 131 26.86 -4.27 -7.58
N LEU A 132 25.77 -4.86 -8.09
CA LEU A 132 25.24 -4.57 -9.43
C LEU A 132 24.82 -3.10 -9.59
N GLU A 133 24.18 -2.50 -8.57
CA GLU A 133 23.82 -1.08 -8.58
C GLU A 133 25.04 -0.16 -8.60
N SER A 134 26.10 -0.50 -7.85
CA SER A 134 27.34 0.25 -7.85
C SER A 134 28.06 0.17 -9.21
N GLN A 135 28.05 -1.01 -9.85
CA GLN A 135 28.64 -1.20 -11.17
C GLN A 135 27.90 -0.40 -12.25
N LEU A 136 26.56 -0.41 -12.23
CA LEU A 136 25.73 0.37 -13.16
C LEU A 136 25.99 1.87 -13.03
N LYS A 137 26.07 2.38 -11.79
CA LYS A 137 26.34 3.81 -11.53
C LYS A 137 27.73 4.23 -12.04
N SER A 138 28.72 3.35 -11.95
CA SER A 138 30.05 3.58 -12.51
C SER A 138 30.01 3.67 -14.04
N ILE A 139 29.29 2.77 -14.71
CA ILE A 139 29.14 2.77 -16.18
C ILE A 139 28.42 4.04 -16.65
N GLU A 140 27.35 4.46 -15.98
CA GLU A 140 26.64 5.70 -16.29
C GLU A 140 27.54 6.94 -16.17
N SER A 141 28.38 6.99 -15.14
CA SER A 141 29.32 8.11 -14.96
C SER A 141 30.41 8.16 -16.03
N GLN A 142 30.83 7.01 -16.57
CA GLN A 142 31.80 6.94 -17.67
C GLN A 142 31.17 7.37 -19.00
N LEU A 143 29.91 7.00 -19.23
CA LEU A 143 29.17 7.39 -20.44
C LEU A 143 28.79 8.88 -20.46
N GLN A 144 28.58 9.52 -19.30
CA GLN A 144 28.29 10.96 -19.23
C GLN A 144 29.50 11.88 -19.51
N ASN A 145 30.73 11.34 -19.45
CA ASN A 145 31.96 12.10 -19.66
C ASN A 145 32.57 11.92 -21.07
N ILE A 146 31.86 11.22 -21.97
CA ILE A 146 32.16 11.08 -23.40
C ILE A 146 31.15 11.93 -24.18
#